data_AF-A0A091FEI5-F1
#
_entry.id   AF-A0A091FEI5-F1
#
_cell.length_a   1.000
_cell.length_b   1.000
_cell.length_c   1.000
_cell.angle_alpha   90.00
_cell.angle_beta   90.00
_cell.angle_gamma   90.00
#
_symmetry.space_group_name_H-M   'P 1'
#
loop_
_entity.id
_entity.type
_entity.pdbx_description
1 polymer ?
#
loop_
_entity_poly.entity_id
_entity_poly.type
_entity_poly.pdbx_seq_one_letter_code
_entity_poly.pdbx_strand_id
1 'polypeptide(L)'
;MVRHGHSRYYHHHGVWYHHYGRRYVVVAPPFGLFVPFSPLFYTTVWFNGMPYYYANDTYYTSTPGGYVVVEPPQGEVSEAPPASNESMEIKLFVYPRKGQSQEQQDNDRYECHKWAADQTNYDPTAVIPRGMSANQAMQARADYQRAMAACLDGRGYTVK
;
A
#
# COMPACT_ATOMS: atom_id res chain seq x y z
N MET A 1 -2.02 24.10 -9.80
CA MET A 1 -0.95 23.76 -10.75
C MET A 1 0.03 22.86 -10.01
N VAL A 2 0.45 21.76 -10.62
CA VAL A 2 1.37 20.77 -10.07
C VAL A 2 2.53 20.62 -11.05
N ARG A 3 3.76 20.51 -10.55
CA ARG A 3 4.97 20.38 -11.39
C ARG A 3 5.46 18.93 -11.37
N HIS A 4 5.85 18.42 -12.53
CA HIS A 4 6.48 17.10 -12.67
C HIS A 4 7.53 17.15 -13.77
N GLY A 5 8.79 16.98 -13.38
CA GLY A 5 9.94 17.32 -14.22
C GLY A 5 9.89 18.80 -14.65
N HIS A 6 10.10 19.05 -15.95
CA HIS A 6 10.00 20.39 -16.54
C HIS A 6 8.58 20.80 -16.92
N SER A 7 7.60 19.90 -16.77
CA SER A 7 6.21 20.12 -17.18
C SER A 7 5.35 20.67 -16.05
N ARG A 8 4.38 21.51 -16.42
CA ARG A 8 3.32 21.99 -15.52
C ARG A 8 2.00 21.33 -15.91
N TYR A 9 1.34 20.78 -14.91
CA TYR A 9 0.02 20.18 -15.02
C TYR A 9 -0.98 21.01 -14.21
N TYR A 10 -2.20 21.09 -14.72
CA TYR A 10 -3.28 21.83 -14.09
C TYR A 10 -4.39 20.83 -13.83
N HIS A 11 -5.06 20.99 -12.70
CA HIS A 11 -6.09 20.07 -12.24
C HIS A 11 -7.32 20.88 -11.88
N HIS A 12 -8.47 20.47 -12.39
CA HIS A 12 -9.75 21.12 -12.12
C HIS A 12 -10.88 20.07 -12.20
N HIS A 13 -11.65 19.91 -11.12
CA HIS A 13 -12.77 18.95 -11.02
C HIS A 13 -12.37 17.51 -11.41
N GLY A 14 -11.19 17.05 -10.99
CA GLY A 14 -10.71 15.69 -11.28
C GLY A 14 -10.09 15.54 -12.68
N VAL A 15 -10.16 16.56 -13.55
CA VAL A 15 -9.61 16.50 -14.91
C VAL A 15 -8.24 17.15 -14.93
N TRP A 16 -7.30 16.50 -15.61
CA TRP A 16 -5.93 16.97 -15.78
C TRP A 16 -5.74 17.66 -17.12
N TYR A 17 -5.01 18.77 -17.10
CA TYR A 17 -4.74 19.59 -18.25
C TYR A 17 -3.24 19.85 -18.39
N HIS A 18 -2.77 19.82 -19.63
CA HIS A 18 -1.47 20.34 -20.01
C HIS A 18 -1.63 21.62 -20.81
N HIS A 19 -0.69 22.54 -20.65
CA HIS A 19 -0.69 23.80 -21.40
C HIS A 19 0.16 23.66 -22.66
N TYR A 20 -0.46 23.74 -23.84
CA TYR A 20 0.21 23.66 -25.13
C TYR A 20 -0.06 24.94 -25.94
N GLY A 21 0.98 25.74 -26.17
CA GLY A 21 0.87 27.02 -26.88
C GLY A 21 0.01 28.03 -26.13
N ARG A 22 -1.23 28.28 -26.60
CA ARG A 22 -2.21 29.19 -25.96
C ARG A 22 -3.44 28.46 -25.39
N ARG A 23 -3.44 27.12 -25.39
CA ARG A 23 -4.60 26.31 -25.02
C ARG A 23 -4.27 25.31 -23.91
N TYR A 24 -5.30 24.94 -23.15
CA TYR A 24 -5.28 23.81 -22.25
C TYR A 24 -5.88 22.59 -22.96
N VAL A 25 -5.18 21.47 -22.89
CA VAL A 25 -5.65 20.19 -23.44
C VAL A 25 -5.78 19.19 -22.31
N VAL A 26 -6.83 18.36 -22.35
CA VAL A 26 -7.04 17.28 -21.39
C VAL A 26 -5.98 16.21 -21.61
N VAL A 27 -5.32 15.78 -20.54
CA VAL A 27 -4.26 14.76 -20.59
C VAL A 27 -4.44 13.78 -19.44
N ALA A 28 -3.94 12.56 -19.61
CA ALA A 28 -3.66 11.70 -18.46
C ALA A 28 -2.48 12.30 -17.67
N PRO A 29 -2.57 12.41 -16.33
CA PRO A 29 -1.42 12.81 -15.53
C PRO A 29 -0.32 11.74 -15.61
N PRO A 30 0.96 12.12 -15.57
CA PRO A 30 2.04 11.14 -15.57
C PRO A 30 2.05 10.32 -14.29
N PHE A 31 2.37 9.03 -14.39
CA PHE A 31 2.66 8.19 -13.23
C PHE A 31 3.82 8.78 -12.43
N GLY A 32 3.71 8.74 -11.10
CA GLY A 32 4.64 9.37 -10.17
C GLY A 32 4.34 10.85 -9.86
N LEU A 33 3.32 11.45 -10.48
CA LEU A 33 2.90 12.81 -10.14
C LEU A 33 2.41 12.89 -8.70
N PHE A 34 3.13 13.62 -7.85
CA PHE A 34 2.72 13.90 -6.48
C PHE A 34 1.71 15.05 -6.42
N VAL A 35 0.67 14.86 -5.62
CA VAL A 35 -0.46 15.76 -5.45
C VAL A 35 -0.72 15.99 -3.96
N PRO A 36 -0.55 17.21 -3.43
CA PRO A 36 -0.66 17.47 -1.99
C PRO A 36 -2.12 17.60 -1.50
N PHE A 37 -3.09 17.33 -2.35
CA PHE A 37 -4.51 17.44 -2.05
C PHE A 37 -5.22 16.11 -2.31
N SER A 38 -6.27 15.85 -1.53
CA SER A 38 -7.15 14.70 -1.76
C SER A 38 -7.85 14.84 -3.10
N PRO A 39 -7.88 13.81 -3.96
CA PRO A 39 -8.60 13.89 -5.22
C PRO A 39 -10.08 14.19 -4.94
N LEU A 40 -10.64 15.21 -5.57
CA LEU A 40 -12.07 15.49 -5.40
C LEU A 40 -12.88 14.41 -6.12
N PHE A 41 -13.97 13.95 -5.50
CA PHE A 41 -14.89 12.94 -6.05
C PHE A 41 -14.23 11.59 -6.38
N TYR A 42 -13.25 11.15 -5.58
CA TYR A 42 -12.70 9.80 -5.74
C TYR A 42 -13.68 8.71 -5.26
N THR A 43 -13.50 7.52 -5.82
CA THR A 43 -14.01 6.26 -5.28
C THR A 43 -12.84 5.47 -4.71
N THR A 44 -12.99 4.93 -3.50
CA THR A 44 -11.97 4.03 -2.94
C THR A 44 -12.18 2.64 -3.52
N VAL A 45 -11.18 2.12 -4.20
CA VAL A 45 -11.15 0.74 -4.69
C VAL A 45 -10.03 -0.01 -4.00
N TRP A 46 -10.27 -1.28 -3.73
CA TRP A 46 -9.36 -2.13 -2.98
C TRP A 46 -8.75 -3.14 -3.94
N PHE A 47 -7.42 -3.14 -3.97
CA PHE A 47 -6.64 -4.10 -4.74
C PHE A 47 -5.65 -4.77 -3.80
N ASN A 48 -5.73 -6.09 -3.66
CA ASN A 48 -4.92 -6.88 -2.71
C ASN A 48 -4.95 -6.33 -1.27
N GLY A 49 -6.10 -5.81 -0.83
CA GLY A 49 -6.30 -5.24 0.51
C GLY A 49 -5.68 -3.84 0.72
N MET A 50 -5.10 -3.23 -0.32
CA MET A 50 -4.60 -1.85 -0.27
C MET A 50 -5.64 -0.89 -0.87
N PRO A 51 -5.88 0.28 -0.24
CA PRO A 51 -6.78 1.28 -0.79
C PRO A 51 -6.11 2.06 -1.92
N TYR A 52 -6.77 2.09 -3.07
CA TYR A 52 -6.49 2.96 -4.19
C TYR A 52 -7.63 3.96 -4.32
N TYR A 53 -7.30 5.20 -4.64
CA TYR A 53 -8.27 6.26 -4.85
C TYR A 53 -8.42 6.44 -6.36
N TYR A 54 -9.61 6.17 -6.88
CA TYR A 54 -9.91 6.25 -8.30
C TYR A 54 -10.72 7.51 -8.60
N ALA A 55 -10.24 8.37 -9.50
CA ALA A 55 -10.96 9.56 -9.94
C ALA A 55 -10.67 9.86 -11.41
N ASN A 56 -11.71 9.97 -12.24
CA ASN A 56 -11.63 10.31 -13.67
C ASN A 56 -10.52 9.52 -14.41
N ASP A 57 -10.64 8.19 -14.43
CA ASP A 57 -9.70 7.26 -15.07
C ASP A 57 -8.26 7.29 -14.51
N THR A 58 -8.03 7.99 -13.40
CA THR A 58 -6.72 8.09 -12.74
C THR A 58 -6.73 7.40 -11.38
N TYR A 59 -5.73 6.56 -11.15
CA TYR A 59 -5.52 5.90 -9.86
C TYR A 59 -4.47 6.64 -9.04
N TYR A 60 -4.74 6.77 -7.74
CA TYR A 60 -3.84 7.37 -6.78
C TYR A 60 -3.61 6.42 -5.60
N THR A 61 -2.39 6.44 -5.06
CA THR A 61 -2.10 5.88 -3.73
C THR A 61 -1.83 7.00 -2.74
N SER A 62 -2.18 6.79 -1.47
CA SER A 62 -1.81 7.70 -0.39
C SER A 62 -0.32 7.59 -0.06
N THR A 63 0.32 8.71 0.24
CA THR A 63 1.71 8.81 0.71
C THR A 63 1.78 9.81 1.87
N PRO A 64 2.86 9.82 2.68
CA PRO A 64 3.03 10.85 3.70
C PRO A 64 3.04 12.26 3.07
N GLY A 65 1.97 13.03 3.30
CA GLY A 65 1.81 14.40 2.82
C GLY A 65 0.96 14.57 1.56
N GLY A 66 0.43 13.51 0.95
CA GLY A 66 -0.45 13.64 -0.21
C GLY A 66 -0.72 12.33 -0.95
N TYR A 67 -0.96 12.44 -2.25
CA TYR A 67 -1.33 11.34 -3.13
C TYR A 67 -0.38 11.29 -4.31
N VAL A 68 -0.11 10.10 -4.85
CA VAL A 68 0.72 9.92 -6.04
C VAL A 68 -0.08 9.18 -7.11
N VAL A 69 -0.03 9.69 -8.34
CA VAL A 69 -0.61 9.02 -9.52
C VAL A 69 0.14 7.73 -9.80
N VAL A 70 -0.57 6.62 -9.88
CA VAL A 70 -0.02 5.28 -10.11
C VAL A 70 -0.65 4.63 -11.33
N GLU A 71 0.00 3.57 -11.81
CA GLU A 71 -0.57 2.71 -12.83
C GLU A 71 -1.87 2.06 -12.34
N PRO A 72 -2.86 1.84 -13.23
CA PRO A 72 -4.03 1.06 -12.89
C PRO A 72 -3.63 -0.32 -12.37
N PRO A 73 -4.22 -0.79 -11.26
CA PRO A 73 -3.96 -2.12 -10.73
C PRO A 73 -4.29 -3.17 -11.79
N GLN A 74 -3.34 -4.04 -12.08
CA GLN A 74 -3.48 -5.12 -13.06
C GLN A 74 -4.21 -6.30 -12.40
N GLY A 75 -5.54 -6.20 -12.29
CA GLY A 75 -6.39 -7.25 -11.75
C GLY A 75 -7.74 -6.73 -11.28
N GLU A 76 -8.53 -7.62 -10.67
CA GLU A 76 -9.86 -7.28 -10.18
C GLU A 76 -9.76 -6.38 -8.95
N VAL A 77 -10.46 -5.25 -8.99
CA VAL A 77 -10.58 -4.30 -7.89
C VAL A 77 -11.95 -4.39 -7.27
N SER A 78 -12.04 -4.21 -5.95
CA SER A 78 -13.30 -4.21 -5.21
C SER A 78 -13.62 -2.82 -4.68
N GLU A 79 -14.79 -2.27 -4.98
CA GLU A 79 -15.29 -1.05 -4.32
C GLU A 79 -15.72 -1.31 -2.87
N ALA A 80 -16.07 -2.55 -2.55
CA ALA A 80 -16.33 -2.93 -1.17
C ALA A 80 -15.00 -2.94 -0.39
N PRO A 81 -14.92 -2.25 0.76
CA PRO A 81 -13.78 -2.39 1.64
C PRO A 81 -13.62 -3.85 2.05
N PRO A 82 -12.37 -4.35 2.17
CA PRO A 82 -12.13 -5.69 2.68
C PRO A 82 -12.82 -5.80 4.03
N ALA A 83 -13.50 -6.94 4.25
CA ALA A 83 -14.27 -7.19 5.46
C ALA A 83 -13.48 -6.72 6.69
N SER A 84 -14.05 -5.75 7.38
CA SER A 84 -13.39 -4.93 8.40
C SER A 84 -12.63 -5.78 9.42
N ASN A 85 -11.32 -5.64 9.43
CA ASN A 85 -10.50 -5.76 10.62
C ASN A 85 -9.49 -4.62 10.55
N GLU A 86 -9.83 -3.54 11.23
CA GLU A 86 -9.03 -2.33 11.32
C GLU A 86 -7.59 -2.64 11.73
N SER A 87 -6.69 -2.47 10.78
CA SER A 87 -5.36 -1.88 10.88
C SER A 87 -4.48 -2.51 9.82
N MET A 88 -3.45 -1.77 9.43
CA MET A 88 -2.34 -2.28 8.63
C MET A 88 -1.60 -3.45 9.33
N GLU A 89 -2.06 -3.95 10.50
CA GLU A 89 -1.63 -5.21 11.06
C GLU A 89 -1.86 -6.35 10.08
N ILE A 90 -0.79 -7.07 9.85
CA ILE A 90 -0.83 -8.39 9.29
C ILE A 90 -1.53 -9.29 10.32
N LYS A 91 -2.81 -9.59 10.13
CA LYS A 91 -3.54 -10.61 10.90
C LYS A 91 -3.06 -12.01 10.48
N LEU A 92 -1.89 -12.39 10.97
CA LEU A 92 -1.50 -13.80 11.04
C LEU A 92 -2.24 -14.42 12.24
N PHE A 93 -3.08 -15.41 12.01
CA PHE A 93 -3.68 -16.18 13.10
C PHE A 93 -2.70 -17.27 13.52
N VAL A 94 -2.14 -17.15 14.73
CA VAL A 94 -1.10 -18.03 15.26
C VAL A 94 -1.72 -18.96 16.30
N TYR A 95 -1.60 -20.27 16.09
CA TYR A 95 -2.13 -21.30 16.98
C TYR A 95 -1.00 -22.16 17.56
N PRO A 96 -0.89 -22.32 18.89
CA PRO A 96 0.12 -23.18 19.50
C PRO A 96 -0.16 -24.66 19.20
N ARG A 97 0.83 -25.39 18.69
CA ARG A 97 0.71 -26.86 18.50
C ARG A 97 1.12 -27.66 19.74
N LYS A 98 1.91 -27.08 20.63
CA LYS A 98 2.52 -27.77 21.77
C LYS A 98 2.04 -27.24 23.12
N GLY A 99 0.94 -26.49 23.13
CA GLY A 99 0.42 -25.87 24.36
C GLY A 99 1.31 -24.75 24.89
N GLN A 100 2.03 -24.03 24.01
CA GLN A 100 2.85 -22.87 24.41
C GLN A 100 1.99 -21.84 25.15
N SER A 101 2.52 -21.27 26.24
CA SER A 101 1.83 -20.24 27.03
C SER A 101 1.65 -18.95 26.22
N GLN A 102 0.77 -18.06 26.68
CA GLN A 102 0.59 -16.75 26.04
C GLN A 102 1.89 -15.94 26.05
N GLU A 103 2.61 -15.94 27.18
CA GLU A 103 3.89 -15.24 27.29
C GLU A 103 4.94 -15.79 26.31
N GLN A 104 5.00 -17.11 26.15
CA GLN A 104 5.88 -17.73 25.15
C GLN A 104 5.46 -17.35 23.73
N GLN A 105 4.17 -17.36 23.44
CA GLN A 105 3.63 -16.93 22.14
C GLN A 105 4.00 -15.48 21.82
N ASP A 106 3.87 -14.58 22.79
CA ASP A 106 4.17 -13.15 22.61
C ASP A 106 5.67 -12.93 22.37
N ASN A 107 6.53 -13.60 23.14
CA ASN A 107 7.97 -13.58 22.95
C ASN A 107 8.37 -14.16 21.57
N ASP A 108 7.81 -15.30 21.19
CA ASP A 108 8.07 -15.93 19.90
C ASP A 108 7.58 -15.05 18.74
N ARG A 109 6.41 -14.40 18.87
CA ARG A 109 5.89 -13.46 17.88
C ARG A 109 6.83 -12.26 17.73
N TYR A 110 7.33 -11.71 18.82
CA TYR A 110 8.25 -10.58 18.77
C TYR A 110 9.60 -10.94 18.14
N GLU A 111 10.18 -12.08 18.52
CA GLU A 111 11.44 -12.55 17.94
C GLU A 111 11.30 -12.91 16.45
N CYS A 112 10.20 -13.57 16.06
CA CYS A 112 9.93 -13.84 14.65
C CYS A 112 9.65 -12.56 13.86
N HIS A 113 9.01 -11.55 14.45
CA HIS A 113 8.79 -10.26 13.81
C HIS A 113 10.13 -9.58 13.48
N LYS A 114 11.07 -9.55 14.44
CA LYS A 114 12.42 -9.03 14.22
C LYS A 114 13.15 -9.79 13.12
N TRP A 115 13.14 -11.11 13.19
CA TRP A 115 13.79 -11.95 12.20
C TRP A 115 13.23 -11.72 10.80
N ALA A 116 11.90 -11.65 10.64
CA ALA A 116 11.26 -11.39 9.36
C ALA A 116 11.58 -10.01 8.80
N ALA A 117 11.62 -8.99 9.66
CA ALA A 117 12.01 -7.64 9.27
C ALA A 117 13.47 -7.59 8.78
N ASP A 118 14.39 -8.23 9.50
CA ASP A 118 15.81 -8.31 9.12
C ASP A 118 16.02 -9.09 7.82
N GLN A 119 15.28 -10.19 7.61
CA GLN A 119 15.38 -10.99 6.38
C GLN A 119 14.87 -10.26 5.14
N THR A 120 13.87 -9.39 5.31
CA THR A 120 13.17 -8.74 4.19
C THR A 120 13.51 -7.27 4.02
N ASN A 121 14.24 -6.69 4.97
CA ASN A 121 14.50 -5.25 5.06
C ASN A 121 13.21 -4.42 4.96
N TYR A 122 12.10 -4.96 5.50
CA TYR A 122 10.76 -4.38 5.48
C TYR A 122 10.16 -4.34 6.89
N ASP A 123 9.69 -3.16 7.29
CA ASP A 123 9.00 -2.94 8.56
C ASP A 123 7.49 -2.78 8.31
N PRO A 124 6.63 -3.71 8.76
CA PRO A 124 5.19 -3.64 8.57
C PRO A 124 4.50 -2.58 9.45
N THR A 125 5.19 -2.07 10.47
CA THR A 125 4.70 -1.02 11.38
C THR A 125 5.00 0.39 10.84
N ALA A 126 5.95 0.48 9.90
CA ALA A 126 6.27 1.73 9.23
C ALA A 126 5.19 2.12 8.21
N VAL A 127 4.86 3.41 8.18
CA VAL A 127 4.05 3.99 7.09
C VAL A 127 4.85 3.83 5.78
N ILE A 128 4.20 3.31 4.73
CA ILE A 128 4.77 2.96 3.41
C ILE A 128 6.07 3.74 3.09
N PRO A 129 7.22 3.06 2.92
CA PRO A 129 8.51 3.72 2.73
C PRO A 129 8.51 4.70 1.55
N ARG A 130 8.98 5.93 1.76
CA ARG A 130 9.11 6.95 0.70
C ARG A 130 10.03 6.43 -0.41
N GLY A 131 9.52 6.40 -1.65
CA GLY A 131 10.27 5.96 -2.83
C GLY A 131 9.99 4.52 -3.28
N MET A 132 9.14 3.77 -2.57
CA MET A 132 8.70 2.44 -2.97
C MET A 132 7.40 2.54 -3.79
N SER A 133 7.36 1.90 -4.96
CA SER A 133 6.10 1.77 -5.71
C SER A 133 5.10 0.89 -4.96
N ALA A 134 3.81 1.05 -5.24
CA ALA A 134 2.77 0.22 -4.62
C ALA A 134 3.02 -1.28 -4.84
N ASN A 135 3.50 -1.68 -6.02
CA ASN A 135 3.84 -3.06 -6.34
C ASN A 135 5.01 -3.61 -5.51
N GLN A 136 6.07 -2.81 -5.33
CA GLN A 136 7.21 -3.19 -4.50
C GLN A 136 6.81 -3.30 -3.02
N ALA A 137 5.97 -2.40 -2.53
CA ALA A 137 5.45 -2.47 -1.16
C ALA A 137 4.59 -3.72 -0.92
N MET A 138 3.78 -4.12 -1.91
CA MET A 138 3.02 -5.38 -1.84
C MET A 138 3.93 -6.61 -1.79
N GLN A 139 4.96 -6.67 -2.63
CA GLN A 139 5.93 -7.78 -2.63
C GLN A 139 6.68 -7.86 -1.30
N ALA A 140 7.21 -6.74 -0.80
CA ALA A 140 7.91 -6.70 0.47
C ALA A 140 7.02 -7.14 1.64
N ARG A 141 5.74 -6.75 1.64
CA ARG A 141 4.76 -7.21 2.64
C ARG A 141 4.51 -8.72 2.55
N ALA A 142 4.36 -9.26 1.35
CA ALA A 142 4.14 -10.69 1.13
C ALA A 142 5.36 -11.53 1.54
N ASP A 143 6.57 -11.05 1.24
CA ASP A 143 7.82 -11.70 1.64
C ASP A 143 7.99 -11.68 3.15
N TYR A 144 7.68 -10.54 3.80
CA TYR A 144 7.66 -10.42 5.26
C TYR A 144 6.68 -11.41 5.90
N GLN A 145 5.46 -11.52 5.34
CA GLN A 145 4.45 -12.46 5.82
C GLN A 145 4.92 -13.91 5.75
N ARG A 146 5.57 -14.28 4.64
CA ARG A 146 6.12 -15.63 4.44
C ARG A 146 7.24 -15.92 5.42
N ALA A 147 8.14 -14.95 5.63
CA ALA A 147 9.21 -15.07 6.61
C ALA A 147 8.66 -15.24 8.04
N MET A 148 7.73 -14.37 8.45
CA MET A 148 7.07 -14.46 9.75
C MET A 148 6.40 -15.84 9.97
N ALA A 149 5.66 -16.31 8.97
CA ALA A 149 5.00 -17.61 9.02
C ALA A 149 6.00 -18.77 9.14
N ALA A 150 7.11 -18.73 8.38
CA ALA A 150 8.15 -19.77 8.43
C ALA A 150 8.84 -19.84 9.79
N CYS A 151 9.14 -18.68 10.41
CA CYS A 151 9.74 -18.63 11.74
C CYS A 151 8.81 -19.23 12.79
N LEU A 152 7.53 -18.84 12.78
CA LEU A 152 6.53 -19.34 13.72
C LEU A 152 6.23 -20.84 13.51
N ASP A 153 6.19 -21.30 12.25
CA ASP A 153 6.07 -22.73 11.95
C ASP A 153 7.25 -23.52 12.52
N GLY A 154 8.49 -23.05 12.35
CA GLY A 154 9.68 -23.66 12.96
C GLY A 154 9.62 -23.74 14.49
N ARG A 155 8.94 -22.78 15.14
CA ARG A 155 8.73 -22.75 16.61
C ARG A 155 7.54 -23.59 17.08
N GLY A 156 6.87 -24.30 16.18
CA GLY A 156 5.76 -25.17 16.53
C GLY A 156 4.42 -24.44 16.62
N TYR A 157 4.24 -23.33 15.90
CA TYR A 157 2.93 -22.71 15.71
C TYR A 157 2.34 -23.10 14.37
N THR A 158 1.02 -23.08 14.27
CA THR A 158 0.31 -23.11 12.98
C THR A 158 -0.12 -21.69 12.66
N VAL A 159 0.21 -21.24 11.46
CA VAL A 159 -0.09 -19.89 10.97
C VAL A 159 -1.14 -19.98 9.87
N LYS A 160 -2.19 -19.17 9.95
CA LYS A 160 -3.24 -19.04 8.94
C LYS A 160 -3.52 -17.59 8.57
#